data_AF-A0A1G4SHJ6-F1
#
_entry.id   AF-A0A1G4SHJ6-F1
#
_cell.length_a   1.000
_cell.length_b   1.000
_cell.length_c   1.000
_cell.angle_alpha   90.00
_cell.angle_beta   90.00
_cell.angle_gamma   90.00
#
_symmetry.space_group_name_H-M   'P 1'
#
loop_
_entity.id
_entity.type
_entity.pdbx_description
1 polymer ?
#
loop_
_entity_poly.entity_id
_entity_poly.type
_entity_poly.pdbx_seq_one_letter_code
_entity_poly.pdbx_strand_id
1 'polypeptide(L)'
;MNLEELKREYEETLKNSYSLLDENSEWTDRYNGYITTISESFFPVQCKLVRKVVHINWPLAAYLNISSVTTSGMNMDLRLFGTSIATLFIKVDALTPEEYKLIRDGEIGQLDIKRINSVVNVSFKKKENAFKELIGEGSRRKSQVIKKEYVSKEYWDLEFINELLAGEEYGWHDNKIEKFRSIVKRIYDNQGFTAANEHAHESNVLHLMNGNSTYFHALKPVLLEEAFFQMPTPFKGSSSKDNIIKYASHNGGGIDILARKKYGAKNELCVIEIKDHYESGEEPIKAIKQAIAYSGFLMRLIQSKSGELWYKYFGINSSREKCNINAVIAMPYKLDKCSITKEDTAFGGMVLDAGDDCTITLNYLYYDERIFYSTEIDPDRMMCSIKKDR
;
A
#
# COMPACT_ATOMS: atom_id res chain seq x y z
N MET A 1 -1.87 -0.83 -32.96
CA MET A 1 -0.45 -0.59 -32.65
C MET A 1 0.25 -1.94 -32.65
N ASN A 2 1.38 -2.07 -33.35
CA ASN A 2 2.16 -3.31 -33.30
C ASN A 2 3.02 -3.38 -32.02
N LEU A 3 3.62 -4.54 -31.73
CA LEU A 3 4.38 -4.75 -30.48
C LEU A 3 5.61 -3.84 -30.36
N GLU A 4 6.25 -3.50 -31.47
CA GLU A 4 7.42 -2.62 -31.51
C GLU A 4 7.05 -1.16 -31.22
N GLU A 5 5.94 -0.67 -31.78
CA GLU A 5 5.39 0.65 -31.48
C GLU A 5 5.01 0.75 -30.00
N LEU A 6 4.34 -0.27 -29.47
CA LEU A 6 3.96 -0.34 -28.06
C LEU A 6 5.19 -0.29 -27.15
N LYS A 7 6.23 -1.07 -27.48
CA LYS A 7 7.49 -1.07 -26.72
C LYS A 7 8.15 0.31 -26.72
N ARG A 8 8.21 0.98 -27.88
CA ARG A 8 8.80 2.33 -27.98
C ARG A 8 8.06 3.35 -27.12
N GLU A 9 6.73 3.29 -27.07
CA GLU A 9 5.93 4.18 -26.22
C GLU A 9 6.20 3.96 -24.72
N TYR A 10 6.41 2.72 -24.31
CA TYR A 10 6.81 2.39 -22.93
C TYR A 10 8.24 2.81 -22.59
N GLU A 11 9.17 2.64 -23.52
CA GLU A 11 10.53 3.17 -23.38
C GLU A 11 10.54 4.70 -23.30
N GLU A 12 9.68 5.38 -24.07
CA GLU A 12 9.50 6.83 -23.98
C GLU A 12 8.93 7.25 -22.62
N THR A 13 7.94 6.52 -22.10
CA THR A 13 7.39 6.74 -20.75
C THR A 13 8.50 6.64 -19.68
N LEU A 14 9.35 5.61 -19.77
CA LEU A 14 10.49 5.42 -18.87
C LEU A 14 11.51 6.56 -19.00
N LYS A 15 11.90 6.92 -20.22
CA LYS A 15 12.84 8.02 -20.50
C LYS A 15 12.33 9.35 -19.96
N ASN A 16 11.05 9.66 -20.17
CA ASN A 16 10.42 10.87 -19.66
C ASN A 16 10.46 10.91 -18.12
N SER A 17 10.24 9.76 -17.45
CA SER A 17 10.38 9.69 -15.99
C SER A 17 11.81 9.97 -15.53
N TYR A 18 12.82 9.50 -16.25
CA TYR A 18 14.23 9.75 -15.96
C TYR A 18 14.61 11.21 -16.17
N SER A 19 14.21 11.81 -17.30
CA SER A 19 14.46 13.23 -17.56
C SER A 19 13.89 14.11 -16.44
N LEU A 20 12.65 13.83 -15.98
CA LEU A 20 12.06 14.58 -14.87
C LEU A 20 12.83 14.43 -13.56
N LEU A 21 13.43 13.26 -13.27
CA LEU A 21 14.24 13.05 -12.07
C LEU A 21 15.63 13.68 -12.18
N ASP A 22 16.21 13.67 -13.37
CA ASP A 22 17.53 14.26 -13.64
C ASP A 22 17.47 15.80 -13.62
N GLU A 23 16.36 16.38 -14.08
CA GLU A 23 16.09 17.83 -14.02
C GLU A 23 15.77 18.34 -12.61
N ASN A 24 15.38 17.45 -11.68
CA ASN A 24 14.95 17.82 -10.34
C ASN A 24 15.69 16.97 -9.30
N SER A 25 16.78 17.48 -8.72
CA SER A 25 17.62 16.68 -7.82
C SER A 25 17.09 16.52 -6.39
N GLU A 26 16.06 17.27 -6.00
CA GLU A 26 15.63 17.38 -4.60
C GLU A 26 15.01 16.09 -4.06
N TRP A 27 14.43 15.24 -4.92
CA TRP A 27 13.96 13.92 -4.49
C TRP A 27 15.11 13.10 -3.89
N THR A 28 16.33 13.19 -4.43
CA THR A 28 17.46 12.40 -3.94
C THR A 28 17.73 12.68 -2.47
N ASP A 29 17.74 13.97 -2.09
CA ASP A 29 17.96 14.36 -0.70
C ASP A 29 16.76 14.05 0.19
N ARG A 30 15.53 14.21 -0.32
CA ARG A 30 14.31 13.85 0.41
C ARG A 30 14.25 12.37 0.77
N TYR A 31 14.46 11.47 -0.20
CA TYR A 31 14.44 10.03 0.08
C TYR A 31 15.66 9.55 0.84
N ASN A 32 16.81 10.22 0.71
CA ASN A 32 17.96 9.99 1.60
C ASN A 32 17.62 10.37 3.05
N GLY A 33 16.94 11.50 3.26
CA GLY A 33 16.44 11.91 4.57
C GLY A 33 15.51 10.85 5.18
N TYR A 34 14.52 10.39 4.41
CA TYR A 34 13.59 9.36 4.88
C TYR A 34 14.28 8.06 5.32
N ILE A 35 15.18 7.50 4.51
CA ILE A 35 15.85 6.24 4.88
C ILE A 35 16.86 6.42 6.01
N THR A 36 17.45 7.61 6.14
CA THR A 36 18.29 7.96 7.28
C THR A 36 17.45 7.92 8.56
N THR A 37 16.30 8.60 8.58
CA THR A 37 15.37 8.58 9.73
C THR A 37 14.87 7.18 10.06
N ILE A 38 14.54 6.35 9.07
CA ILE A 38 14.16 4.94 9.31
C ILE A 38 15.32 4.15 9.95
N SER A 39 16.54 4.41 9.48
CA SER A 39 17.73 3.67 9.92
C SER A 39 18.26 4.16 11.27
N GLU A 40 17.84 5.35 11.74
CA GLU A 40 18.16 5.86 13.05
C GLU A 40 17.58 4.97 14.15
N SER A 41 18.34 4.79 15.24
CA SER A 41 18.03 3.83 16.30
C SER A 41 16.63 3.96 16.94
N PHE A 42 16.01 5.13 16.82
CA PHE A 42 14.73 5.45 17.44
C PHE A 42 13.54 4.84 16.70
N PHE A 43 13.55 4.86 15.37
CA PHE A 43 12.43 4.39 14.58
C PHE A 43 12.20 2.86 14.72
N PRO A 44 13.22 1.99 14.61
CA PRO A 44 13.05 0.54 14.83
C PRO A 44 12.50 0.20 16.22
N VAL A 45 12.81 1.01 17.25
CA VAL A 45 12.29 0.83 18.62
C VAL A 45 10.78 1.03 18.65
N GLN A 46 10.30 2.15 18.10
CA GLN A 46 8.87 2.45 18.02
C GLN A 46 8.12 1.35 17.27
N CYS A 47 8.70 0.88 16.18
CA CYS A 47 8.09 -0.14 15.37
C CYS A 47 7.99 -1.50 16.05
N LYS A 48 9.04 -1.94 16.76
CA LYS A 48 8.97 -3.13 17.62
C LYS A 48 7.87 -3.00 18.67
N LEU A 49 7.67 -1.80 19.23
CA LEU A 49 6.62 -1.52 20.20
C LEU A 49 5.22 -1.67 19.57
N VAL A 50 5.00 -1.06 18.40
CA VAL A 50 3.73 -1.19 17.65
C VAL A 50 3.44 -2.66 17.39
N ARG A 51 4.38 -3.42 16.82
CA ARG A 51 4.17 -4.86 16.54
C ARG A 51 3.73 -5.66 17.77
N LYS A 52 4.26 -5.32 18.95
CA LYS A 52 3.94 -6.04 20.18
C LYS A 52 2.56 -5.72 20.74
N VAL A 53 2.11 -4.48 20.60
CA VAL A 53 0.88 -3.95 21.23
C VAL A 53 -0.31 -4.00 20.26
N VAL A 54 -0.04 -3.75 18.98
CA VAL A 54 -1.05 -3.41 17.98
C VAL A 54 -1.38 -4.62 17.16
N HIS A 55 -2.29 -5.43 17.67
CA HIS A 55 -2.94 -6.48 16.89
C HIS A 55 -4.16 -5.93 16.15
N ILE A 56 -4.00 -5.66 14.86
CA ILE A 56 -5.06 -5.19 13.97
C ILE A 56 -5.60 -6.38 13.19
N ASN A 57 -6.89 -6.64 13.35
CA ASN A 57 -7.59 -7.66 12.60
C ASN A 57 -8.32 -7.02 11.40
N TRP A 58 -8.31 -7.74 10.28
CA TRP A 58 -9.12 -7.41 9.11
C TRP A 58 -10.62 -7.26 9.52
N PRO A 59 -11.35 -6.23 9.04
CA PRO A 59 -11.08 -5.35 7.89
C PRO A 59 -10.30 -4.07 8.20
N LEU A 60 -9.72 -3.95 9.40
CA LEU A 60 -8.81 -2.86 9.71
C LEU A 60 -7.40 -3.21 9.24
N ALA A 61 -6.63 -2.18 8.86
CA ALA A 61 -5.23 -2.31 8.52
C ALA A 61 -4.45 -1.03 8.86
N ALA A 62 -3.22 -1.16 9.32
CA ALA A 62 -2.31 -0.03 9.48
C ALA A 62 -1.51 0.20 8.20
N TYR A 63 -1.49 1.45 7.77
CA TYR A 63 -0.69 1.93 6.65
C TYR A 63 0.30 2.96 7.16
N LEU A 64 1.54 2.85 6.70
CA LEU A 64 2.57 3.78 7.08
C LEU A 64 3.14 4.45 5.83
N ASN A 65 2.90 5.74 5.73
CA ASN A 65 3.44 6.57 4.67
C ASN A 65 4.85 7.01 5.04
N ILE A 66 5.81 6.79 4.13
CA ILE A 66 7.19 7.19 4.36
C ILE A 66 7.34 8.68 4.72
N SER A 67 6.50 9.57 4.17
CA SER A 67 6.56 11.00 4.44
C SER A 67 6.12 11.37 5.85
N SER A 68 5.46 10.44 6.56
CA SER A 68 5.03 10.61 7.95
C SER A 68 6.07 10.10 8.97
N VAL A 69 7.16 9.49 8.50
CA VAL A 69 8.26 9.04 9.36
C VAL A 69 9.08 10.25 9.77
N THR A 70 9.15 10.50 11.07
CA THR A 70 9.91 11.62 11.65
C THR A 70 10.80 11.14 12.79
N THR A 71 11.80 11.94 13.15
CA THR A 71 12.68 11.66 14.28
C THR A 71 11.96 11.66 15.63
N SER A 72 10.80 12.34 15.72
CA SER A 72 10.02 12.47 16.95
C SER A 72 8.88 11.47 17.07
N GLY A 73 8.62 10.64 16.05
CA GLY A 73 7.35 9.92 15.99
C GLY A 73 7.09 9.18 14.69
N MET A 74 6.27 8.14 14.81
CA MET A 74 5.66 7.44 13.68
C MET A 74 4.14 7.57 13.79
N ASN A 75 3.53 8.09 12.73
CA ASN A 75 2.07 8.14 12.58
C ASN A 75 1.66 7.15 11.49
N MET A 76 0.70 6.29 11.80
CA MET A 76 0.16 5.32 10.86
C MET A 76 -1.30 5.66 10.60
N ASP A 77 -1.73 5.58 9.35
CA ASP A 77 -3.14 5.63 9.01
C ASP A 77 -3.77 4.28 9.39
N LEU A 78 -4.75 4.31 10.29
CA LEU A 78 -5.64 3.18 10.50
C LEU A 78 -6.73 3.26 9.43
N ARG A 79 -6.71 2.30 8.51
CA ARG A 79 -7.66 2.21 7.42
C ARG A 79 -8.71 1.14 7.70
N LEU A 80 -9.95 1.44 7.35
CA LEU A 80 -11.06 0.50 7.29
C LEU A 80 -11.42 0.29 5.82
N PHE A 81 -11.10 -0.89 5.31
CA PHE A 81 -11.41 -1.29 3.93
C PHE A 81 -10.96 -0.25 2.88
N GLY A 82 -9.72 0.25 3.01
CA GLY A 82 -9.13 1.26 2.11
C GLY A 82 -9.27 2.71 2.58
N THR A 83 -10.24 3.03 3.42
CA THR A 83 -10.48 4.41 3.87
C THR A 83 -9.72 4.71 5.15
N SER A 84 -8.90 5.75 5.18
CA SER A 84 -8.22 6.24 6.39
C SER A 84 -9.25 6.87 7.35
N ILE A 85 -9.50 6.19 8.48
CA ILE A 85 -10.53 6.59 9.46
C ILE A 85 -9.95 7.08 10.79
N ALA A 86 -8.69 6.76 11.08
CA ALA A 86 -8.00 7.23 12.27
C ALA A 86 -6.49 7.29 12.05
N THR A 87 -5.78 7.90 13.00
CA THR A 87 -4.32 7.89 13.07
C THR A 87 -3.90 7.12 14.31
N LEU A 88 -3.07 6.09 14.13
CA LEU A 88 -2.38 5.38 15.19
C LEU A 88 -1.00 6.00 15.38
N PHE A 89 -0.59 6.28 16.61
CA PHE A 89 0.67 6.92 16.91
C PHE A 89 1.24 6.50 18.26
N ILE A 90 2.54 6.71 18.44
CA ILE A 90 3.25 6.47 19.69
C ILE A 90 3.56 7.82 20.35
N LYS A 91 3.23 7.93 21.64
CA LYS A 91 3.70 9.03 22.49
C LYS A 91 5.09 8.72 23.01
N VAL A 92 6.11 9.30 22.38
CA VAL A 92 7.52 9.03 22.67
C VAL A 92 7.93 9.49 24.07
N ASP A 93 7.40 10.64 24.48
CA ASP A 93 7.53 11.23 25.80
C ASP A 93 6.93 10.38 26.92
N ALA A 94 6.18 9.32 26.59
CA ALA A 94 5.65 8.39 27.56
C ALA A 94 6.62 7.26 27.96
N LEU A 95 7.77 7.11 27.28
CA LEU A 95 8.76 6.07 27.58
C LEU A 95 9.92 6.62 28.42
N THR A 96 10.29 5.89 29.48
CA THR A 96 11.51 6.14 30.25
C THR A 96 12.77 5.70 29.48
N PRO A 97 13.96 6.25 29.80
CA PRO A 97 15.22 5.81 29.20
C PRO A 97 15.47 4.30 29.33
N GLU A 98 15.06 3.71 30.46
CA GLU A 98 15.17 2.28 30.73
C GLU A 98 14.24 1.45 29.83
N GLU A 99 12.97 1.86 29.70
CA GLU A 99 12.02 1.20 28.80
C GLU A 99 12.50 1.27 27.34
N TYR A 100 13.00 2.44 26.91
CA TYR A 100 13.58 2.62 25.59
C TYR A 100 14.73 1.64 25.33
N LYS A 101 15.65 1.52 26.30
CA LYS A 101 16.79 0.59 26.22
C LYS A 101 16.33 -0.85 26.07
N LEU A 102 15.37 -1.30 26.89
CA LEU A 102 14.82 -2.66 26.82
C LEU A 102 14.17 -2.94 25.45
N ILE A 103 13.39 -2.00 24.91
CA ILE A 103 12.77 -2.18 23.58
C ILE A 103 13.85 -2.26 22.48
N ARG A 104 14.85 -1.38 22.54
CA ARG A 104 15.98 -1.36 21.60
C ARG A 104 16.73 -2.69 21.59
N ASP A 105 17.07 -3.18 22.78
CA ASP A 105 17.86 -4.39 22.96
C ASP A 105 17.01 -5.67 22.70
N GLY A 106 15.71 -5.51 22.40
CA GLY A 106 14.80 -6.61 22.07
C GLY A 106 14.22 -7.33 23.31
N GLU A 107 14.43 -6.76 24.49
CA GLU A 107 14.03 -7.28 25.80
C GLU A 107 12.63 -6.80 26.22
N ILE A 108 11.74 -6.57 25.25
CA ILE A 108 10.37 -6.04 25.45
C ILE A 108 9.56 -6.89 26.44
N GLY A 109 9.87 -8.19 26.55
CA GLY A 109 9.22 -9.09 27.52
C GLY A 109 9.48 -8.74 28.99
N GLN A 110 10.45 -7.87 29.28
CA GLN A 110 10.72 -7.37 30.63
C GLN A 110 9.87 -6.13 31.00
N LEU A 111 9.13 -5.57 30.04
CA LEU A 111 8.31 -4.39 30.25
C LEU A 111 6.95 -4.76 30.84
N ASP A 112 6.39 -3.86 31.65
CA ASP A 112 4.99 -3.95 32.06
C ASP A 112 4.08 -3.73 30.85
N ILE A 113 3.46 -4.80 30.39
CA ILE A 113 2.55 -4.80 29.23
C ILE A 113 1.40 -3.80 29.43
N LYS A 114 0.87 -3.63 30.65
CA LYS A 114 -0.22 -2.67 30.89
C LYS A 114 0.26 -1.23 30.70
N ARG A 115 1.47 -0.94 31.18
CA ARG A 115 2.11 0.36 30.97
C ARG A 115 2.36 0.61 29.48
N ILE A 116 2.96 -0.34 28.78
CA ILE A 116 3.28 -0.25 27.36
C ILE A 116 2.01 -0.11 26.49
N ASN A 117 0.94 -0.80 26.84
CA ASN A 117 -0.35 -0.69 26.15
C ASN A 117 -0.96 0.72 26.21
N SER A 118 -0.58 1.55 27.18
CA SER A 118 -1.03 2.95 27.29
C SER A 118 -0.25 3.93 26.39
N VAL A 119 0.86 3.48 25.80
CA VAL A 119 1.77 4.32 25.01
C VAL A 119 1.31 4.44 23.55
N VAL A 120 0.64 3.41 23.03
CA VAL A 120 0.06 3.44 21.69
C VAL A 120 -1.34 4.01 21.73
N ASN A 121 -1.55 5.07 20.96
CA ASN A 121 -2.80 5.82 20.94
C ASN A 121 -3.40 5.85 19.54
N VAL A 122 -4.70 6.08 19.48
CA VAL A 122 -5.47 6.27 18.26
C VAL A 122 -6.29 7.55 18.37
N SER A 123 -6.34 8.33 17.29
CA SER A 123 -7.13 9.56 17.19
C SER A 123 -7.93 9.58 15.89
N PHE A 124 -9.22 9.91 16.00
CA PHE A 124 -10.13 10.04 14.86
C PHE A 124 -10.26 11.50 14.38
N LYS A 125 -9.78 12.48 15.16
CA LYS A 125 -10.02 13.92 14.98
C LYS A 125 -9.71 14.44 13.57
N LYS A 126 -8.58 14.05 13.00
CA LYS A 126 -8.18 14.48 11.64
C LYS A 126 -8.90 13.75 10.50
N LYS A 127 -9.63 12.68 10.83
CA LYS A 127 -10.25 11.74 9.88
C LYS A 127 -11.76 11.59 10.11
N GLU A 128 -12.35 12.42 10.97
CA GLU A 128 -13.75 12.37 11.37
C GLU A 128 -14.70 12.40 10.17
N ASN A 129 -14.50 13.35 9.25
CA ASN A 129 -15.34 13.47 8.06
C ASN A 129 -15.25 12.23 7.16
N ALA A 130 -14.04 11.71 6.94
CA ALA A 130 -13.86 10.49 6.15
C ALA A 130 -14.55 9.28 6.79
N PHE A 131 -14.51 9.19 8.13
CA PHE A 131 -15.21 8.13 8.84
C PHE A 131 -16.75 8.31 8.80
N LYS A 132 -17.25 9.54 8.95
CA LYS A 132 -18.68 9.86 8.81
C LYS A 132 -19.22 9.54 7.42
N GLU A 133 -18.49 9.93 6.37
CA GLU A 133 -18.84 9.58 4.99
C GLU A 133 -18.87 8.07 4.77
N LEU A 134 -17.89 7.34 5.33
CA LEU A 134 -17.81 5.89 5.25
C LEU A 134 -19.05 5.22 5.83
N ILE A 135 -19.50 5.65 7.02
CA ILE A 135 -20.69 5.11 7.69
C ILE A 135 -21.99 5.73 7.19
N GLY A 136 -21.94 6.55 6.14
CA GLY A 136 -23.11 7.10 5.43
C GLY A 136 -23.72 8.36 6.05
N GLU A 137 -23.06 9.02 6.99
CA GLU A 137 -23.42 10.37 7.44
C GLU A 137 -22.97 11.41 6.40
N GLY A 138 -23.93 12.09 5.76
CA GLY A 138 -23.67 13.28 4.93
C GLY A 138 -23.48 13.06 3.42
N SER A 139 -23.41 11.82 2.91
CA SER A 139 -23.14 11.59 1.47
C SER A 139 -24.39 11.42 0.61
N ARG A 140 -24.49 12.22 -0.47
CA ARG A 140 -25.34 11.93 -1.64
C ARG A 140 -24.64 10.86 -2.50
N ARG A 141 -25.15 9.62 -2.45
CA ARG A 141 -24.97 8.50 -3.41
C ARG A 141 -23.78 8.64 -4.40
N LYS A 142 -22.64 7.96 -4.16
CA LYS A 142 -21.88 7.30 -5.27
C LYS A 142 -20.68 6.40 -4.92
N SER A 143 -20.22 6.26 -3.68
CA SER A 143 -19.03 5.41 -3.38
C SER A 143 -19.07 4.78 -1.98
N GLN A 144 -20.21 4.23 -1.57
CA GLN A 144 -20.31 3.61 -0.25
C GLN A 144 -19.55 2.29 -0.23
N VAL A 145 -18.43 2.27 0.49
CA VAL A 145 -17.63 1.09 0.90
C VAL A 145 -18.41 0.18 1.85
N ILE A 146 -19.56 0.64 2.34
CA ILE A 146 -20.48 -0.10 3.20
C ILE A 146 -21.80 -0.27 2.47
N LYS A 147 -22.34 -1.50 2.44
CA LYS A 147 -23.66 -1.80 1.87
C LYS A 147 -24.74 -1.00 2.59
N LYS A 148 -25.70 -0.48 1.84
CA LYS A 148 -26.72 0.46 2.33
C LYS A 148 -27.50 -0.06 3.54
N GLU A 149 -27.77 -1.36 3.61
CA GLU A 149 -28.47 -1.98 4.75
C GLU A 149 -27.64 -1.99 6.06
N TYR A 150 -26.32 -1.85 5.98
CA TYR A 150 -25.39 -1.76 7.13
C TYR A 150 -25.02 -0.32 7.51
N VAL A 151 -25.55 0.67 6.79
CA VAL A 151 -25.45 2.11 7.08
C VAL A 151 -26.48 2.54 8.15
N SER A 152 -27.31 1.62 8.64
CA SER A 152 -28.37 1.94 9.61
C SER A 152 -27.83 2.20 11.02
N LYS A 153 -28.61 2.96 11.81
CA LYS A 153 -28.31 3.31 13.22
C LYS A 153 -28.03 2.10 14.11
N GLU A 154 -28.60 0.94 13.77
CA GLU A 154 -28.54 -0.29 14.56
C GLU A 154 -27.18 -1.00 14.43
N TYR A 155 -26.53 -0.92 13.27
CA TYR A 155 -25.25 -1.60 13.04
C TYR A 155 -24.05 -0.83 13.57
N TRP A 156 -24.06 0.51 13.47
CA TRP A 156 -22.92 1.33 13.87
C TRP A 156 -22.99 1.87 15.30
N ASP A 157 -24.14 1.82 15.98
CA ASP A 157 -24.33 2.48 17.28
C ASP A 157 -23.88 3.96 17.20
N LEU A 158 -24.61 4.76 16.41
CA LEU A 158 -24.20 6.13 16.08
C LEU A 158 -24.03 7.03 17.30
N GLU A 159 -24.73 6.78 18.40
CA GLU A 159 -24.53 7.51 19.64
C GLU A 159 -23.12 7.27 20.17
N PHE A 160 -22.71 6.00 20.26
CA PHE A 160 -21.35 5.62 20.60
C PHE A 160 -20.32 6.15 19.60
N ILE A 161 -20.58 6.10 18.29
CA ILE A 161 -19.63 6.62 17.29
C ILE A 161 -19.45 8.13 17.44
N ASN A 162 -20.53 8.89 17.66
CA ASN A 162 -20.41 10.33 17.91
C ASN A 162 -19.65 10.62 19.21
N GLU A 163 -19.85 9.83 20.26
CA GLU A 163 -19.05 9.91 21.49
C GLU A 163 -17.57 9.59 21.24
N LEU A 164 -17.27 8.59 20.42
CA LEU A 164 -15.92 8.20 20.04
C LEU A 164 -15.23 9.30 19.21
N LEU A 165 -15.95 9.90 18.26
CA LEU A 165 -15.44 10.97 17.41
C LEU A 165 -15.22 12.28 18.19
N ALA A 166 -15.96 12.50 19.27
CA ALA A 166 -15.81 13.68 20.12
C ALA A 166 -14.54 13.64 21.00
N GLY A 167 -13.94 12.46 21.23
CA GLY A 167 -12.69 12.35 21.97
C GLY A 167 -11.46 12.77 21.17
N GLU A 168 -10.42 13.21 21.88
CA GLU A 168 -9.18 13.63 21.23
C GLU A 168 -8.30 12.44 20.83
N GLU A 169 -8.14 11.50 21.76
CA GLU A 169 -7.27 10.33 21.65
C GLU A 169 -7.72 9.25 22.62
N TYR A 170 -7.43 8.00 22.27
CA TYR A 170 -7.68 6.84 23.11
C TYR A 170 -6.48 5.91 23.07
N GLY A 171 -6.18 5.25 24.19
CA GLY A 171 -5.24 4.14 24.19
C GLY A 171 -5.76 3.00 23.31
N TRP A 172 -4.86 2.26 22.65
CA TRP A 172 -5.27 1.16 21.75
C TRP A 172 -6.11 0.07 22.44
N HIS A 173 -5.90 -0.12 23.75
CA HIS A 173 -6.63 -1.05 24.61
C HIS A 173 -7.73 -0.37 25.44
N ASP A 174 -8.13 0.84 25.10
CA ASP A 174 -9.28 1.49 25.73
C ASP A 174 -10.58 0.74 25.38
N ASN A 175 -11.49 0.64 26.35
CA ASN A 175 -12.78 -0.05 26.19
C ASN A 175 -13.60 0.48 24.99
N LYS A 176 -13.50 1.79 24.69
CA LYS A 176 -14.15 2.39 23.51
C LYS A 176 -13.51 1.88 22.22
N ILE A 177 -12.19 1.74 22.17
CA ILE A 177 -11.49 1.20 21.00
C ILE A 177 -11.76 -0.29 20.82
N GLU A 178 -11.87 -1.05 21.89
CA GLU A 178 -12.32 -2.45 21.86
C GLU A 178 -13.75 -2.60 21.34
N LYS A 179 -14.68 -1.76 21.82
CA LYS A 179 -16.06 -1.72 21.33
C LYS A 179 -16.12 -1.33 19.85
N PHE A 180 -15.35 -0.33 19.43
CA PHE A 180 -15.24 0.07 18.01
C PHE A 180 -14.76 -1.10 17.13
N ARG A 181 -13.67 -1.78 17.51
CA ARG A 181 -13.17 -2.95 16.76
C ARG A 181 -14.20 -4.07 16.69
N SER A 182 -14.98 -4.27 17.75
CA SER A 182 -16.05 -5.26 17.79
C SER A 182 -17.21 -4.94 16.84
N ILE A 183 -17.61 -3.66 16.75
CA ILE A 183 -18.62 -3.19 15.78
C ILE A 183 -18.14 -3.43 14.34
N VAL A 184 -16.90 -3.03 14.04
CA VAL A 184 -16.30 -3.22 12.71
C VAL A 184 -16.25 -4.70 12.33
N LYS A 185 -15.80 -5.56 13.24
CA LYS A 185 -15.77 -7.00 13.03
C LYS A 185 -17.16 -7.57 12.76
N ARG A 186 -18.16 -7.18 13.55
CA ARG A 186 -19.55 -7.62 13.35
C ARG A 186 -20.08 -7.24 11.97
N ILE A 187 -19.80 -6.03 11.49
CA ILE A 187 -20.24 -5.58 10.16
C ILE A 187 -19.54 -6.39 9.07
N TYR A 188 -18.25 -6.68 9.25
CA TYR A 188 -17.48 -7.49 8.32
C TYR A 188 -17.98 -8.93 8.22
N ASP A 189 -18.22 -9.57 9.37
CA ASP A 189 -18.70 -10.95 9.44
C ASP A 189 -20.09 -11.09 8.77
N ASN A 190 -20.90 -10.03 8.79
CA ASN A 190 -22.19 -9.96 8.09
C ASN A 190 -22.06 -9.51 6.61
N GLN A 191 -20.83 -9.46 6.07
CA GLN A 191 -20.55 -9.04 4.69
C GLN A 191 -21.07 -7.63 4.36
N GLY A 192 -20.98 -6.72 5.32
CA GLY A 192 -21.48 -5.36 5.19
C GLY A 192 -20.61 -4.40 4.37
N PHE A 193 -19.44 -4.83 3.91
CA PHE A 193 -18.52 -4.00 3.11
C PHE A 193 -18.58 -4.32 1.61
N THR A 194 -18.23 -3.33 0.79
CA THR A 194 -18.14 -3.38 -0.67
C THR A 194 -16.75 -2.87 -1.12
N ALA A 195 -16.18 -3.43 -2.18
CA ALA A 195 -14.97 -2.95 -2.83
C ALA A 195 -15.36 -1.90 -3.87
N ALA A 196 -16.06 -0.86 -3.42
CA ALA A 196 -16.66 0.12 -4.31
C ALA A 196 -15.68 1.19 -4.83
N ASN A 197 -14.39 1.11 -4.45
CA ASN A 197 -13.36 2.04 -4.91
C ASN A 197 -11.97 1.39 -4.95
N GLU A 198 -11.05 2.01 -5.69
CA GLU A 198 -9.66 1.57 -5.87
C GLU A 198 -8.92 1.27 -4.55
N HIS A 199 -9.07 2.10 -3.51
CA HIS A 199 -8.42 1.87 -2.21
C HIS A 199 -8.94 0.63 -1.47
N ALA A 200 -10.21 0.29 -1.65
CA ALA A 200 -10.78 -0.94 -1.13
C ALA A 200 -10.21 -2.16 -1.86
N HIS A 201 -10.04 -2.06 -3.19
CA HIS A 201 -9.34 -3.09 -3.98
C HIS A 201 -7.88 -3.24 -3.53
N GLU A 202 -7.13 -2.13 -3.39
CA GLU A 202 -5.77 -2.09 -2.86
C GLU A 202 -5.66 -2.82 -1.52
N SER A 203 -6.53 -2.48 -0.56
CA SER A 203 -6.53 -3.09 0.78
C SER A 203 -6.83 -4.59 0.76
N ASN A 204 -7.77 -5.02 -0.08
CA ASN A 204 -8.10 -6.43 -0.22
C ASN A 204 -6.93 -7.21 -0.84
N VAL A 205 -6.33 -6.69 -1.91
CA VAL A 205 -5.17 -7.33 -2.56
C VAL A 205 -4.00 -7.43 -1.58
N LEU A 206 -3.70 -6.37 -0.83
CA LEU A 206 -2.67 -6.37 0.22
C LEU A 206 -2.96 -7.40 1.32
N HIS A 207 -4.21 -7.47 1.80
CA HIS A 207 -4.62 -8.45 2.80
C HIS A 207 -4.41 -9.89 2.31
N LEU A 208 -4.89 -10.19 1.10
CA LEU A 208 -4.73 -11.51 0.49
C LEU A 208 -3.25 -11.85 0.26
N MET A 209 -2.45 -10.91 -0.23
CA MET A 209 -1.02 -11.10 -0.49
C MET A 209 -0.20 -11.32 0.79
N ASN A 210 -0.54 -10.59 1.86
CA ASN A 210 0.12 -10.73 3.16
C ASN A 210 -0.24 -12.05 3.85
N GLY A 211 -1.45 -12.57 3.59
CA GLY A 211 -1.89 -13.88 4.10
C GLY A 211 -1.18 -15.09 3.46
N ASN A 212 -1.67 -16.27 3.79
CA ASN A 212 -1.23 -17.55 3.22
C ASN A 212 -1.98 -17.92 1.94
N SER A 213 -2.44 -16.91 1.21
CA SER A 213 -3.14 -17.07 -0.05
C SER A 213 -2.29 -17.81 -1.08
N THR A 214 -2.87 -18.80 -1.74
CA THR A 214 -2.20 -19.52 -2.83
C THR A 214 -2.16 -18.70 -4.14
N TYR A 215 -2.92 -17.60 -4.24
CA TYR A 215 -2.98 -16.71 -5.41
C TYR A 215 -1.68 -15.93 -5.59
N PHE A 216 -1.18 -15.39 -4.48
CA PHE A 216 -0.03 -14.50 -4.46
C PHE A 216 1.23 -15.17 -3.92
N HIS A 217 1.37 -16.50 -4.01
CA HIS A 217 2.47 -17.22 -3.36
C HIS A 217 3.88 -16.67 -3.65
N ALA A 218 4.10 -16.17 -4.87
CA ALA A 218 5.38 -15.57 -5.28
C ALA A 218 5.50 -14.09 -4.87
N LEU A 219 4.41 -13.42 -4.51
CA LEU A 219 4.36 -12.00 -4.17
C LEU A 219 4.18 -11.80 -2.68
N LYS A 220 5.01 -10.95 -2.09
CA LYS A 220 4.88 -10.52 -0.70
C LYS A 220 4.96 -9.00 -0.62
N PRO A 221 4.02 -8.33 0.07
CA PRO A 221 4.09 -6.87 0.15
C PRO A 221 5.39 -6.45 0.84
N VAL A 222 5.91 -5.29 0.44
CA VAL A 222 6.88 -4.58 1.25
C VAL A 222 6.09 -4.01 2.43
N LEU A 223 6.54 -4.33 3.64
CA LEU A 223 5.92 -3.87 4.87
C LEU A 223 6.91 -2.96 5.58
N LEU A 224 6.40 -1.90 6.20
CA LEU A 224 7.15 -1.15 7.19
C LEU A 224 6.65 -1.60 8.55
N GLU A 225 7.40 -2.53 9.13
CA GLU A 225 7.19 -2.93 10.51
C GLU A 225 5.81 -3.56 10.78
N GLU A 226 5.45 -4.52 9.92
CA GLU A 226 4.14 -5.21 9.84
C GLU A 226 2.97 -4.35 9.33
N ALA A 227 3.20 -3.07 9.09
CA ALA A 227 2.26 -2.18 8.41
C ALA A 227 2.41 -2.22 6.91
N PHE A 228 1.32 -1.97 6.19
CA PHE A 228 1.39 -1.76 4.75
C PHE A 228 2.17 -0.49 4.44
N PHE A 229 3.19 -0.63 3.60
CA PHE A 229 4.09 0.45 3.25
C PHE A 229 3.50 1.31 2.13
N GLN A 230 3.43 2.62 2.35
CA GLN A 230 3.03 3.57 1.32
C GLN A 230 4.20 4.44 0.89
N MET A 231 4.49 4.39 -0.39
CA MET A 231 5.56 5.14 -1.01
C MET A 231 4.98 6.19 -1.96
N PRO A 232 4.76 7.45 -1.50
CA PRO A 232 4.66 8.58 -2.40
C PRO A 232 5.84 8.57 -3.37
N THR A 233 5.61 9.09 -4.56
CA THR A 233 6.60 9.30 -5.62
C THR A 233 6.71 10.80 -5.89
N PRO A 234 7.76 11.28 -6.57
CA PRO A 234 7.82 12.66 -6.99
C PRO A 234 6.91 12.98 -8.20
N PHE A 235 6.15 12.01 -8.73
CA PHE A 235 5.39 12.17 -9.96
C PHE A 235 3.89 12.24 -9.72
N LYS A 236 3.18 13.05 -10.51
CA LYS A 236 1.75 12.83 -10.76
C LYS A 236 1.61 11.86 -11.94
N GLY A 237 1.27 10.61 -11.61
CA GLY A 237 1.18 9.49 -12.55
C GLY A 237 -0.20 9.31 -13.20
N SER A 238 -1.25 9.92 -12.67
CA SER A 238 -2.63 9.68 -13.11
C SER A 238 -2.94 10.11 -14.56
N SER A 239 -2.10 10.93 -15.17
CA SER A 239 -2.18 11.30 -16.60
C SER A 239 -1.20 10.54 -17.49
N SER A 240 -0.49 9.54 -16.95
CA SER A 240 0.49 8.74 -17.70
C SER A 240 -0.14 7.91 -18.81
N LYS A 241 -1.44 7.60 -18.73
CA LYS A 241 -2.20 6.99 -19.82
C LYS A 241 -2.11 7.76 -21.13
N ASP A 242 -1.98 9.09 -21.04
CA ASP A 242 -1.81 10.03 -22.15
C ASP A 242 -0.34 10.39 -22.42
N ASN A 243 0.62 9.61 -21.89
CA ASN A 243 2.06 9.88 -21.88
C ASN A 243 2.46 11.17 -21.13
N ILE A 244 1.59 11.67 -20.26
CA ILE A 244 1.85 12.88 -19.47
C ILE A 244 2.24 12.47 -18.06
N ILE A 245 3.54 12.48 -17.78
CA ILE A 245 4.08 12.39 -16.42
C ILE A 245 4.53 13.79 -16.02
N LYS A 246 4.16 14.23 -14.81
CA LYS A 246 4.57 15.54 -14.28
C LYS A 246 5.34 15.37 -12.99
N TYR A 247 6.45 16.10 -12.88
CA TYR A 247 7.12 16.28 -11.60
C TYR A 247 6.23 17.10 -10.65
N ALA A 248 6.09 16.63 -9.41
CA ALA A 248 5.20 17.21 -8.40
C ALA A 248 5.83 17.25 -7.01
N SER A 249 7.12 16.90 -6.88
CA SER A 249 7.87 16.92 -5.62
C SER A 249 7.12 16.18 -4.48
N HIS A 250 6.72 16.86 -3.41
CA HIS A 250 5.98 16.26 -2.28
C HIS A 250 4.50 15.99 -2.57
N ASN A 251 3.95 16.53 -3.67
CA ASN A 251 2.54 16.37 -4.07
C ASN A 251 2.35 15.33 -5.18
N GLY A 252 3.34 14.44 -5.38
CA GLY A 252 3.19 13.31 -6.30
C GLY A 252 2.24 12.24 -5.76
N GLY A 253 1.81 11.35 -6.66
CA GLY A 253 1.02 10.18 -6.34
C GLY A 253 1.84 9.10 -5.63
N GLY A 254 1.16 8.14 -5.03
CA GLY A 254 1.78 6.98 -4.40
C GLY A 254 1.82 5.77 -5.32
N ILE A 255 2.75 4.87 -5.04
CA ILE A 255 2.67 3.49 -5.54
C ILE A 255 1.54 2.80 -4.78
N ASP A 256 0.55 2.24 -5.48
CA ASP A 256 -0.58 1.54 -4.84
C ASP A 256 -0.08 0.35 -4.03
N ILE A 257 0.67 -0.57 -4.66
CA ILE A 257 1.32 -1.68 -3.96
C ILE A 257 2.78 -1.82 -4.40
N LEU A 258 3.67 -1.72 -3.42
CA LEU A 258 5.05 -2.19 -3.55
C LEU A 258 5.17 -3.59 -2.94
N ALA A 259 5.64 -4.53 -3.73
CA ALA A 259 5.83 -5.92 -3.34
C ALA A 259 7.22 -6.42 -3.73
N ARG A 260 7.55 -7.59 -3.18
CA ARG A 260 8.67 -8.44 -3.57
C ARG A 260 8.13 -9.65 -4.29
N LYS A 261 8.77 -10.01 -5.40
CA LYS A 261 8.55 -11.25 -6.14
C LYS A 261 9.70 -12.20 -5.84
N LYS A 262 9.40 -13.35 -5.23
CA LYS A 262 10.36 -14.42 -4.98
C LYS A 262 10.29 -15.48 -6.08
N TYR A 263 11.45 -15.79 -6.65
CA TYR A 263 11.64 -16.82 -7.69
C TYR A 263 12.85 -17.68 -7.32
N GLY A 264 12.63 -18.84 -6.71
CA GLY A 264 13.71 -19.64 -6.13
C GLY A 264 14.56 -18.81 -5.15
N ALA A 265 15.84 -18.63 -5.49
CA ALA A 265 16.78 -17.79 -4.73
C ALA A 265 16.73 -16.29 -5.10
N LYS A 266 16.09 -15.93 -6.23
CA LYS A 266 15.95 -14.54 -6.67
C LYS A 266 14.81 -13.83 -5.95
N ASN A 267 15.02 -12.55 -5.68
CA ASN A 267 14.06 -11.68 -5.03
C ASN A 267 14.09 -10.33 -5.74
N GLU A 268 12.98 -9.96 -6.36
CA GLU A 268 12.87 -8.79 -7.24
C GLU A 268 11.79 -7.85 -6.72
N LEU A 269 11.90 -6.55 -7.00
CA LEU A 269 10.81 -5.63 -6.70
C LEU A 269 9.66 -5.80 -7.69
N CYS A 270 8.47 -5.49 -7.22
CA CYS A 270 7.24 -5.53 -7.99
C CYS A 270 6.41 -4.31 -7.64
N VAL A 271 6.24 -3.41 -8.62
CA VAL A 271 5.34 -2.26 -8.55
C VAL A 271 4.02 -2.69 -9.15
N ILE A 272 2.94 -2.59 -8.39
CA ILE A 272 1.60 -2.93 -8.86
C ILE A 272 0.74 -1.66 -8.78
N GLU A 273 0.27 -1.21 -9.93
CA GLU A 273 -0.79 -0.23 -10.07
C GLU A 273 -2.14 -0.97 -10.08
N ILE A 274 -3.12 -0.51 -9.33
CA ILE A 274 -4.44 -1.12 -9.23
C ILE A 274 -5.49 -0.23 -9.92
N LYS A 275 -6.48 -0.87 -10.55
CA LYS A 275 -7.72 -0.23 -11.00
C LYS A 275 -8.92 -0.98 -10.45
N ASP A 276 -9.97 -0.26 -10.08
CA ASP A 276 -11.23 -0.80 -9.54
C ASP A 276 -12.21 -1.27 -10.62
N HIS A 277 -12.09 -0.76 -11.85
CA HIS A 277 -12.84 -1.26 -13.00
C HIS A 277 -12.04 -1.20 -14.30
N TYR A 278 -12.53 -1.91 -15.31
CA TYR A 278 -12.05 -1.76 -16.68
C TYR A 278 -12.74 -0.54 -17.33
N GLU A 279 -11.98 0.44 -17.82
CA GLU A 279 -12.52 1.63 -18.48
C GLU A 279 -11.96 1.82 -19.91
N SER A 280 -12.85 2.12 -20.86
CA SER A 280 -12.46 2.49 -22.23
C SER A 280 -11.71 3.82 -22.21
N GLY A 281 -10.40 3.81 -22.43
CA GLY A 281 -9.52 4.98 -22.29
C GLY A 281 -8.48 4.84 -21.18
N GLU A 282 -8.69 3.92 -20.24
CA GLU A 282 -7.71 3.47 -19.24
C GLU A 282 -7.50 1.96 -19.38
N GLU A 283 -7.42 1.50 -20.63
CA GLU A 283 -7.16 0.10 -20.93
C GLU A 283 -5.79 -0.32 -20.32
N PRO A 284 -5.60 -1.61 -20.03
CA PRO A 284 -4.36 -2.12 -19.42
C PRO A 284 -3.08 -1.65 -20.13
N ILE A 285 -3.09 -1.62 -21.46
CA ILE A 285 -1.96 -1.14 -22.29
C ILE A 285 -1.59 0.33 -22.05
N LYS A 286 -2.53 1.16 -21.56
CA LYS A 286 -2.30 2.55 -21.20
C LYS A 286 -2.03 2.70 -19.71
N ALA A 287 -2.81 2.03 -18.86
CA ALA A 287 -2.70 2.13 -17.41
C ALA A 287 -1.34 1.63 -16.88
N ILE A 288 -0.72 0.63 -17.53
CA ILE A 288 0.61 0.12 -17.16
C ILE A 288 1.71 1.20 -17.18
N LYS A 289 1.53 2.29 -17.94
CA LYS A 289 2.49 3.40 -18.00
C LYS A 289 2.73 4.07 -16.65
N GLN A 290 1.73 4.05 -15.76
CA GLN A 290 1.88 4.54 -14.40
C GLN A 290 2.85 3.67 -13.59
N ALA A 291 2.66 2.34 -13.65
CA ALA A 291 3.57 1.38 -13.02
C ALA A 291 4.99 1.46 -13.63
N ILE A 292 5.12 1.72 -14.93
CA ILE A 292 6.42 1.95 -15.60
C ILE A 292 7.10 3.20 -15.02
N ALA A 293 6.39 4.33 -14.93
CA ALA A 293 6.93 5.57 -14.38
C ALA A 293 7.40 5.39 -12.92
N TYR A 294 6.59 4.73 -12.10
CA TYR A 294 6.94 4.43 -10.70
C TYR A 294 8.10 3.46 -10.58
N SER A 295 8.18 2.46 -11.46
CA SER A 295 9.33 1.55 -11.54
C SER A 295 10.60 2.30 -11.95
N GLY A 296 10.51 3.26 -12.86
CA GLY A 296 11.61 4.15 -13.23
C GLY A 296 12.13 4.95 -12.02
N PHE A 297 11.22 5.54 -11.24
CA PHE A 297 11.59 6.22 -10.00
C PHE A 297 12.31 5.28 -9.00
N LEU A 298 11.77 4.08 -8.76
CA LEU A 298 12.43 3.10 -7.87
C LEU A 298 13.81 2.67 -8.38
N MET A 299 13.96 2.51 -9.70
CA MET A 299 15.24 2.18 -10.30
C MET A 299 16.28 3.25 -9.99
N ARG A 300 15.96 4.54 -10.23
CA ARG A 300 16.86 5.65 -9.89
C ARG A 300 17.11 5.76 -8.38
N LEU A 301 16.10 5.46 -7.55
CA LEU A 301 16.27 5.43 -6.10
C LEU A 301 17.29 4.37 -5.65
N ILE A 302 17.20 3.15 -6.20
CA ILE A 302 18.10 2.03 -5.87
C ILE A 302 19.52 2.26 -6.41
N GLN A 303 19.65 2.99 -7.52
CA GLN A 303 20.97 3.40 -8.04
C GLN A 303 21.55 4.64 -7.32
N SER A 304 20.74 5.36 -6.52
CA SER A 304 21.20 6.53 -5.77
C SER A 304 22.22 6.21 -4.67
N LYS A 305 22.80 7.27 -4.07
CA LYS A 305 23.71 7.18 -2.91
C LYS A 305 23.13 6.37 -1.74
N SER A 306 21.82 6.44 -1.53
CA SER A 306 21.11 5.77 -0.44
C SER A 306 20.44 4.47 -0.87
N GLY A 307 20.68 4.06 -2.12
CA GLY A 307 19.97 2.95 -2.75
C GLY A 307 20.23 1.60 -2.11
N GLU A 308 21.43 1.37 -1.56
CA GLU A 308 21.72 0.13 -0.80
C GLU A 308 20.83 0.00 0.44
N LEU A 309 20.66 1.10 1.20
CA LEU A 309 19.79 1.11 2.38
C LEU A 309 18.34 0.86 1.98
N TRP A 310 17.87 1.52 0.92
CA TRP A 310 16.52 1.31 0.38
C TRP A 310 16.30 -0.12 -0.10
N TYR A 311 17.25 -0.69 -0.82
CA TYR A 311 17.11 -2.04 -1.39
C TYR A 311 17.06 -3.10 -0.30
N LYS A 312 17.93 -2.99 0.70
CA LYS A 312 17.91 -3.81 1.90
C LYS A 312 16.61 -3.63 2.68
N TYR A 313 16.16 -2.40 2.84
CA TYR A 313 14.90 -2.07 3.52
C TYR A 313 13.68 -2.67 2.81
N PHE A 314 13.65 -2.64 1.48
CA PHE A 314 12.62 -3.33 0.70
C PHE A 314 12.70 -4.86 0.82
N GLY A 315 13.72 -5.40 1.49
CA GLY A 315 13.90 -6.82 1.78
C GLY A 315 14.67 -7.57 0.70
N ILE A 316 15.48 -6.86 -0.11
CA ILE A 316 16.33 -7.45 -1.13
C ILE A 316 17.79 -7.31 -0.71
N ASN A 317 18.47 -8.46 -0.57
CA ASN A 317 19.85 -8.54 -0.09
C ASN A 317 20.86 -8.88 -1.20
N SER A 318 20.40 -8.99 -2.45
CA SER A 318 21.28 -9.22 -3.61
C SER A 318 21.94 -7.92 -4.07
N SER A 319 22.96 -8.05 -4.93
CA SER A 319 23.60 -6.89 -5.57
C SER A 319 22.56 -6.05 -6.33
N ARG A 320 22.74 -4.74 -6.28
CA ARG A 320 21.96 -3.74 -7.02
C ARG A 320 22.52 -3.43 -8.42
N GLU A 321 23.71 -3.92 -8.73
CA GLU A 321 24.37 -3.70 -10.03
C GLU A 321 23.58 -4.31 -11.20
N LYS A 322 22.83 -5.38 -10.93
CA LYS A 322 21.94 -6.02 -11.91
C LYS A 322 20.60 -6.26 -11.24
N CYS A 323 19.67 -5.34 -11.43
CA CYS A 323 18.35 -5.45 -10.82
C CYS A 323 17.23 -5.41 -11.86
N ASN A 324 16.16 -6.15 -11.57
CA ASN A 324 14.93 -6.14 -12.34
C ASN A 324 13.80 -5.66 -11.44
N ILE A 325 12.95 -4.79 -11.97
CA ILE A 325 11.69 -4.38 -11.34
C ILE A 325 10.53 -4.88 -12.20
N ASN A 326 9.57 -5.57 -11.58
CA ASN A 326 8.36 -6.01 -12.26
C ASN A 326 7.34 -4.85 -12.19
N ALA A 327 6.97 -4.26 -13.32
CA ALA A 327 5.86 -3.31 -13.40
C ALA A 327 4.58 -4.08 -13.73
N VAL A 328 3.55 -3.95 -12.90
CA VAL A 328 2.31 -4.72 -12.99
C VAL A 328 1.11 -3.78 -13.02
N ILE A 329 0.19 -4.04 -13.94
CA ILE A 329 -1.17 -3.51 -13.85
C ILE A 329 -2.11 -4.59 -13.31
N ALA A 330 -2.84 -4.26 -12.26
CA ALA A 330 -3.82 -5.13 -11.63
C ALA A 330 -5.22 -4.56 -11.84
N MET A 331 -6.06 -5.28 -12.58
CA MET A 331 -7.36 -4.78 -13.03
C MET A 331 -8.39 -5.90 -13.05
N PRO A 332 -9.68 -5.63 -12.72
CA PRO A 332 -10.71 -6.65 -12.86
C PRO A 332 -10.95 -7.04 -14.33
N TYR A 333 -11.53 -8.22 -14.54
CA TYR A 333 -12.08 -8.60 -15.84
C TYR A 333 -13.17 -7.63 -16.29
N LYS A 334 -13.30 -7.50 -17.62
CA LYS A 334 -14.40 -6.76 -18.21
C LYS A 334 -15.74 -7.43 -17.86
N LEU A 335 -16.58 -6.72 -17.10
CA LEU A 335 -17.80 -7.23 -16.47
C LEU A 335 -18.81 -7.85 -17.45
N ASP A 336 -18.88 -7.35 -18.68
CA ASP A 336 -19.84 -7.77 -19.69
C ASP A 336 -19.42 -9.03 -20.47
N LYS A 337 -18.15 -9.46 -20.36
CA LYS A 337 -17.63 -10.54 -21.21
C LYS A 337 -16.71 -11.54 -20.52
N CYS A 338 -16.28 -11.32 -19.27
CA CYS A 338 -15.23 -12.14 -18.63
C CYS A 338 -14.05 -12.42 -19.59
N SER A 339 -13.74 -11.47 -20.48
CA SER A 339 -12.79 -11.68 -21.57
C SER A 339 -11.75 -10.58 -21.55
N ILE A 340 -10.48 -10.99 -21.54
CA ILE A 340 -9.34 -10.14 -21.83
C ILE A 340 -8.93 -10.42 -23.27
N THR A 341 -8.63 -9.38 -24.03
CA THR A 341 -8.18 -9.53 -25.42
C THR A 341 -6.69 -9.87 -25.48
N LYS A 342 -6.20 -10.32 -26.64
CA LYS A 342 -4.76 -10.53 -26.84
C LYS A 342 -4.01 -9.21 -26.77
N GLU A 343 -4.64 -8.15 -27.22
CA GLU A 343 -4.11 -6.78 -27.22
C GLU A 343 -3.89 -6.28 -25.78
N ASP A 344 -4.85 -6.54 -24.89
CA ASP A 344 -4.75 -6.19 -23.46
C ASP A 344 -3.56 -6.85 -22.75
N THR A 345 -3.12 -8.00 -23.25
CA THR A 345 -2.04 -8.81 -22.65
C THR A 345 -0.75 -8.79 -23.45
N ALA A 346 -0.70 -8.06 -24.56
CA ALA A 346 0.40 -8.12 -25.53
C ALA A 346 1.76 -7.70 -24.94
N PHE A 347 1.76 -6.87 -23.89
CA PHE A 347 2.98 -6.42 -23.21
C PHE A 347 3.49 -7.40 -22.15
N GLY A 348 2.76 -8.46 -21.82
CA GLY A 348 3.15 -9.41 -20.77
C GLY A 348 4.49 -10.07 -21.07
N GLY A 349 5.47 -9.88 -20.18
CA GLY A 349 6.83 -10.36 -20.34
C GLY A 349 7.74 -9.48 -21.19
N MET A 350 7.25 -8.33 -21.68
CA MET A 350 8.08 -7.33 -22.34
C MET A 350 9.12 -6.79 -21.35
N VAL A 351 10.37 -6.62 -21.82
CA VAL A 351 11.47 -6.10 -21.01
C VAL A 351 11.90 -4.75 -21.57
N LEU A 352 11.90 -3.74 -20.72
CA LEU A 352 12.43 -2.41 -20.99
C LEU A 352 13.85 -2.32 -20.42
N ASP A 353 14.75 -1.73 -21.20
CA ASP A 353 16.10 -1.38 -20.75
C ASP A 353 16.03 -0.17 -19.82
N ALA A 354 16.55 -0.32 -18.61
CA ALA A 354 16.57 0.71 -17.58
C ALA A 354 17.98 1.32 -17.37
N GLY A 355 18.95 0.93 -18.20
CA GLY A 355 20.35 1.31 -18.07
C GLY A 355 21.10 0.49 -17.02
N ASP A 356 22.44 0.57 -17.03
CA ASP A 356 23.33 -0.03 -16.02
C ASP A 356 23.04 -1.52 -15.74
N ASP A 357 22.85 -2.33 -16.78
CA ASP A 357 22.47 -3.76 -16.71
C ASP A 357 21.16 -4.04 -15.92
N CYS A 358 20.33 -3.01 -15.72
CA CYS A 358 19.06 -3.10 -15.03
C CYS A 358 17.89 -3.08 -16.01
N THR A 359 16.77 -3.69 -15.61
CA THR A 359 15.60 -3.84 -16.48
C THR A 359 14.28 -3.63 -15.74
N ILE A 360 13.24 -3.32 -16.52
CA ILE A 360 11.85 -3.32 -16.05
C ILE A 360 11.07 -4.35 -16.87
N THR A 361 10.51 -5.36 -16.20
CA THR A 361 9.69 -6.39 -16.84
C THR A 361 8.21 -6.08 -16.66
N LEU A 362 7.47 -5.95 -17.77
CA LEU A 362 6.05 -5.61 -17.76
C LEU A 362 5.17 -6.84 -17.57
N ASN A 363 4.15 -6.70 -16.73
CA ASN A 363 3.30 -7.79 -16.31
C ASN A 363 1.87 -7.32 -16.06
N TYR A 364 0.93 -8.26 -16.03
CA TYR A 364 -0.47 -8.00 -15.71
C TYR A 364 -1.00 -8.99 -14.68
N LEU A 365 -2.04 -8.55 -13.97
CA LEU A 365 -2.82 -9.33 -13.03
C LEU A 365 -4.30 -9.01 -13.25
N TYR A 366 -5.03 -9.91 -13.89
CA TYR A 366 -6.49 -9.83 -13.98
C TYR A 366 -7.15 -10.70 -12.94
N TYR A 367 -8.27 -10.21 -12.44
CA TYR A 367 -9.05 -10.89 -11.43
C TYR A 367 -10.55 -10.70 -11.63
N ASP A 368 -11.35 -11.67 -11.20
CA ASP A 368 -12.78 -11.48 -11.04
C ASP A 368 -13.05 -10.66 -9.77
N GLU A 369 -13.68 -9.48 -9.87
CA GLU A 369 -13.98 -8.63 -8.70
C GLU A 369 -14.73 -9.38 -7.58
N ARG A 370 -15.47 -10.45 -7.93
CA ARG A 370 -16.19 -11.29 -6.98
C ARG A 370 -15.26 -12.01 -6.00
N ILE A 371 -13.97 -12.18 -6.34
CA ILE A 371 -13.00 -12.78 -5.42
C ILE A 371 -12.81 -11.94 -4.14
N PHE A 372 -13.07 -10.63 -4.17
CA PHE A 372 -12.92 -9.79 -2.98
C PHE A 372 -14.13 -9.83 -2.05
N TYR A 373 -15.22 -10.48 -2.48
CA TYR A 373 -16.44 -10.63 -1.70
C TYR A 373 -16.65 -12.05 -1.17
N SER A 374 -15.82 -13.00 -1.62
CA SER A 374 -15.97 -14.41 -1.28
C SER A 374 -14.97 -14.82 -0.20
N THR A 375 -15.45 -15.60 0.77
CA THR A 375 -14.58 -16.29 1.74
C THR A 375 -13.84 -17.47 1.10
N GLU A 376 -14.27 -17.92 -0.08
CA GLU A 376 -13.63 -18.96 -0.89
C GLU A 376 -13.22 -18.36 -2.23
N ILE A 377 -11.93 -18.32 -2.51
CA ILE A 377 -11.41 -17.74 -3.75
C ILE A 377 -11.09 -18.89 -4.73
N ASP A 378 -11.39 -18.70 -6.01
CA ASP A 378 -11.14 -19.68 -7.07
C ASP A 378 -9.93 -19.23 -7.91
N PRO A 379 -8.82 -19.99 -7.92
CA PRO A 379 -7.61 -19.62 -8.68
C PRO A 379 -7.83 -19.49 -10.18
N ASP A 380 -8.83 -20.18 -10.72
CA ASP A 380 -9.16 -20.15 -12.15
C ASP A 380 -9.82 -18.83 -12.55
N ARG A 381 -10.13 -17.96 -11.57
CA ARG A 381 -10.67 -16.62 -11.76
C ARG A 381 -9.61 -15.52 -11.75
N MET A 382 -8.34 -15.87 -11.92
CA MET A 382 -7.25 -14.93 -12.06
C MET A 382 -6.37 -15.28 -13.25
N MET A 383 -5.92 -14.25 -13.98
CA MET A 383 -4.97 -14.40 -15.08
C MET A 383 -3.77 -13.51 -14.80
N CYS A 384 -2.59 -14.11 -14.69
CA CYS A 384 -1.38 -13.39 -14.32
C CYS A 384 -0.20 -13.78 -15.21
N SER A 385 0.53 -12.78 -15.71
CA SER A 385 1.78 -13.02 -16.47
C SER A 385 2.98 -13.26 -15.55
N ILE A 386 2.86 -12.97 -14.25
CA ILE A 386 3.88 -13.25 -13.25
C ILE A 386 3.90 -14.77 -13.05
N LYS A 387 4.82 -15.44 -13.75
CA LYS A 387 4.94 -16.90 -13.72
C LYS A 387 5.03 -17.40 -12.27
N LYS A 388 4.15 -18.35 -11.92
CA LYS A 388 4.40 -19.29 -10.83
C LYS A 388 5.47 -20.25 -11.33
N ASP A 389 6.64 -20.27 -10.70
CA ASP A 389 7.42 -21.50 -10.79
C ASP A 389 6.61 -22.59 -10.11
N ARG A 390 6.42 -23.70 -10.83
CA ARG A 390 5.92 -24.94 -10.25
C ARG A 390 7.05 -25.66 -9.54
#